data_AF-R1CR45-F1
#
_entry.id   AF-R1CR45-F1
#
_cell.length_a   1.000
_cell.length_b   1.000
_cell.length_c   1.000
_cell.angle_alpha   90.00
_cell.angle_beta   90.00
_cell.angle_gamma   90.00
#
_symmetry.space_group_name_H-M   'P 1'
#
loop_
_entity.id
_entity.type
_entity.pdbx_description
1 polymer ?
#
loop_
_entity_poly.entity_id
_entity_poly.type
_entity_poly.pdbx_seq_one_letter_code
_entity_poly.pdbx_strand_id
1 'polypeptide(L)'
;MGDICDVKFQELDYLPIDIRYFDKRARNIASIVNEDPKLLKVLSEFLLLFTNKINFKSRFKKWKEELQLIKRPHNKDNMDKLISELYDSYNVVKDYHIDKFRGLIFEYVMENHYKHMYNRFSKGCKVIINGTEIKYLCVEDENKNRNTIDIAGYSRTKSEFYELKVGPDGFKDNVIKYLNILNKVACENRISEKTIVGCMTLETKNKLKIKLRMIEEDSSKLELLGRNELMNILKHSPLI
;
A
#
# COMPACT_ATOMS: atom_id res chain seq x y z
N MET A 1 15.85 -12.36 31.61
CA MET A 1 14.58 -11.85 31.04
C MET A 1 14.95 -10.63 30.23
N GLY A 2 14.78 -10.66 28.91
CA GLY A 2 15.10 -9.50 28.06
C GLY A 2 14.06 -8.40 28.29
N ASP A 3 14.51 -7.16 28.34
CA ASP A 3 13.63 -5.99 28.49
C ASP A 3 12.54 -6.03 27.42
N ILE A 4 11.29 -5.90 27.86
CA ILE A 4 10.14 -5.90 26.95
C ILE A 4 10.16 -4.57 26.20
N CYS A 5 10.47 -4.62 24.90
CA CYS A 5 10.36 -3.44 24.06
C CYS A 5 8.88 -3.03 23.89
N ASP A 6 8.56 -1.76 24.16
CA ASP A 6 7.22 -1.20 24.00
C ASP A 6 7.04 -0.63 22.60
N VAL A 7 6.19 -1.26 21.78
CA VAL A 7 5.87 -0.80 20.42
C VAL A 7 4.41 -0.39 20.35
N LYS A 8 4.14 0.88 20.05
CA LYS A 8 2.79 1.43 19.92
C LYS A 8 2.55 1.98 18.52
N PHE A 9 1.31 1.84 18.06
CA PHE A 9 0.81 2.49 16.85
C PHE A 9 -0.22 3.53 17.25
N GLN A 10 -0.05 4.75 16.76
CA GLN A 10 -1.00 5.83 16.96
C GLN A 10 -1.64 6.16 15.61
N GLU A 11 -2.91 5.78 15.46
CA GLU A 11 -3.70 6.10 14.27
C GLU A 11 -3.92 7.61 14.15
N LEU A 12 -3.90 8.09 12.90
CA LEU A 12 -4.25 9.47 12.59
C LEU A 12 -5.66 9.45 11.98
N ASP A 13 -6.65 9.63 12.82
CA ASP A 13 -8.08 9.60 12.47
C ASP A 13 -8.52 10.81 11.64
N TYR A 14 -7.94 11.04 10.47
CA TYR A 14 -8.39 12.12 9.59
C TYR A 14 -8.33 11.72 8.11
N LEU A 15 -9.36 11.01 7.66
CA LEU A 15 -9.79 11.14 6.27
C LEU A 15 -10.67 12.40 6.18
N PRO A 16 -10.32 13.37 5.31
CA PRO A 16 -11.20 14.49 4.97
C PRO A 16 -12.63 14.03 4.66
N ILE A 17 -13.63 14.84 5.03
CA ILE A 17 -15.05 14.48 4.94
C ILE A 17 -15.45 14.08 3.51
N ASP A 18 -14.87 14.75 2.52
CA ASP A 18 -15.06 14.47 1.08
C ASP A 18 -14.44 13.14 0.63
N ILE A 19 -13.44 12.63 1.35
CA ILE A 19 -12.79 11.34 1.07
C ILE A 19 -13.56 10.17 1.71
N ARG A 20 -14.26 10.39 2.84
CA ARG A 20 -15.08 9.34 3.49
C ARG A 20 -16.10 8.72 2.54
N TYR A 21 -16.60 9.49 1.58
CA TYR A 21 -17.54 9.01 0.57
C TYR A 21 -16.97 7.88 -0.31
N PHE A 22 -15.67 7.90 -0.60
CA PHE A 22 -15.02 6.88 -1.44
C PHE A 22 -14.40 5.72 -0.63
N ASP A 23 -14.36 5.84 0.70
CA ASP A 23 -13.80 4.82 1.60
C ASP A 23 -14.48 3.46 1.42
N LYS A 24 -15.82 3.46 1.46
CA LYS A 24 -16.63 2.25 1.28
C LYS A 24 -16.37 1.58 -0.06
N ARG A 25 -16.25 2.37 -1.14
CA ARG A 25 -15.99 1.85 -2.49
C ARG A 25 -14.60 1.25 -2.60
N ALA A 26 -13.59 1.91 -2.01
CA ALA A 26 -12.23 1.38 -1.99
C ALA A 26 -12.15 0.05 -1.22
N ARG A 27 -12.86 -0.07 -0.08
CA ARG A 27 -13.01 -1.32 0.67
C ARG A 27 -13.71 -2.42 -0.12
N ASN A 28 -14.79 -2.10 -0.83
CA ASN A 28 -15.50 -3.06 -1.68
C ASN A 28 -14.58 -3.63 -2.77
N ILE A 29 -13.85 -2.75 -3.48
CA ILE A 29 -12.86 -3.15 -4.49
C ILE A 29 -11.80 -4.05 -3.87
N ALA A 30 -11.28 -3.68 -2.70
CA ALA A 30 -10.28 -4.48 -2.00
C ALA A 30 -10.79 -5.85 -1.55
N SER A 31 -12.06 -5.96 -1.12
CA SER A 31 -12.68 -7.26 -0.78
C SER A 31 -12.72 -8.18 -1.99
N ILE A 32 -13.21 -7.69 -3.13
CA ILE A 32 -13.31 -8.48 -4.37
C ILE A 32 -11.93 -9.02 -4.78
N VAL A 33 -10.87 -8.20 -4.66
CA VAL A 33 -9.50 -8.62 -4.99
C VAL A 33 -8.92 -9.60 -3.97
N ASN A 34 -9.27 -9.48 -2.70
CA ASN A 34 -8.83 -10.45 -1.68
C ASN A 34 -9.56 -11.81 -1.82
N GLU A 35 -10.80 -11.82 -2.32
CA GLU A 35 -11.55 -13.05 -2.64
C GLU A 35 -10.99 -13.79 -3.88
N ASP A 36 -10.43 -13.07 -4.86
CA ASP A 36 -9.69 -13.65 -5.98
C ASP A 36 -8.38 -12.88 -6.21
N PRO A 37 -7.27 -13.27 -5.54
CA PRO A 37 -5.97 -12.59 -5.65
C PRO A 37 -5.41 -12.48 -7.07
N LYS A 38 -5.88 -13.27 -8.03
CA LYS A 38 -5.48 -13.15 -9.44
C LYS A 38 -5.98 -11.84 -10.05
N LEU A 39 -7.04 -11.25 -9.50
CA LEU A 39 -7.57 -9.96 -9.91
C LEU A 39 -6.66 -8.79 -9.54
N LEU A 40 -5.67 -8.97 -8.65
CA LEU A 40 -4.70 -7.92 -8.35
C LEU A 40 -4.01 -7.44 -9.64
N LYS A 41 -3.72 -8.35 -10.58
CA LYS A 41 -3.11 -7.97 -11.88
C LYS A 41 -4.02 -7.02 -12.68
N VAL A 42 -5.32 -7.31 -12.74
CA VAL A 42 -6.33 -6.48 -13.42
C VAL A 42 -6.42 -5.13 -12.73
N LEU A 43 -6.50 -5.13 -11.40
CA LEU A 43 -6.57 -3.92 -10.60
C LEU A 43 -5.32 -3.04 -10.79
N SER A 44 -4.12 -3.63 -10.76
CA SER A 44 -2.87 -2.91 -11.00
C SER A 44 -2.85 -2.25 -12.38
N GLU A 45 -3.23 -2.98 -13.43
CA GLU A 45 -3.32 -2.46 -14.79
C GLU A 45 -4.28 -1.27 -14.86
N PHE A 46 -5.45 -1.38 -14.23
CA PHE A 46 -6.45 -0.32 -14.17
C PHE A 46 -5.91 0.92 -13.41
N LEU A 47 -5.43 0.75 -12.18
CA LEU A 47 -5.00 1.87 -11.34
C LEU A 47 -3.76 2.57 -11.89
N LEU A 48 -2.87 1.88 -12.61
CA LEU A 48 -1.73 2.51 -13.29
C LEU A 48 -2.16 3.28 -14.55
N LEU A 49 -3.17 2.80 -15.26
CA LEU A 49 -3.64 3.39 -16.51
C LEU A 49 -4.53 4.63 -16.30
N PHE A 50 -5.44 4.55 -15.33
CA PHE A 50 -6.49 5.54 -15.12
C PHE A 50 -6.13 6.48 -13.98
N THR A 51 -5.17 7.37 -14.26
CA THR A 51 -4.68 8.41 -13.34
C THR A 51 -5.56 9.64 -13.26
N ASN A 52 -6.47 9.83 -14.22
CA ASN A 52 -7.43 10.94 -14.27
C ASN A 52 -8.68 10.55 -15.09
N LYS A 53 -9.72 11.39 -15.03
CA LYS A 53 -11.01 11.24 -15.71
C LYS A 53 -10.90 11.26 -17.22
N ILE A 54 -9.98 12.05 -17.77
CA ILE A 54 -9.80 12.17 -19.22
C ILE A 54 -9.34 10.82 -19.78
N ASN A 55 -8.32 10.22 -19.15
CA ASN A 55 -7.83 8.88 -19.48
C ASN A 55 -8.92 7.82 -19.30
N PHE A 56 -9.68 7.89 -18.20
CA PHE A 56 -10.79 6.98 -17.94
C PHE A 56 -11.86 7.03 -19.03
N LYS A 57 -12.42 8.22 -19.30
CA LYS A 57 -13.51 8.39 -20.29
C LYS A 57 -13.09 7.97 -21.70
N SER A 58 -11.86 8.26 -22.10
CA SER A 58 -11.38 7.98 -23.45
C SER A 58 -10.97 6.52 -23.67
N ARG A 59 -10.52 5.80 -22.63
CA ARG A 59 -9.88 4.48 -22.80
C ARG A 59 -10.60 3.33 -22.11
N PHE A 60 -11.54 3.58 -21.21
CA PHE A 60 -12.20 2.51 -20.43
C PHE A 60 -12.87 1.45 -21.30
N LYS A 61 -13.63 1.87 -22.33
CA LYS A 61 -14.33 0.93 -23.23
C LYS A 61 -13.35 -0.04 -23.89
N LYS A 62 -12.28 0.50 -24.50
CA LYS A 62 -11.22 -0.30 -25.13
C LYS A 62 -10.53 -1.22 -24.13
N TRP A 63 -10.17 -0.72 -22.95
CA TRP A 63 -9.55 -1.53 -21.89
C TRP A 63 -10.45 -2.70 -21.46
N LYS A 64 -11.76 -2.46 -21.31
CA LYS A 64 -12.73 -3.51 -20.95
C LYS A 64 -12.86 -4.57 -22.06
N GLU A 65 -12.92 -4.15 -23.32
CA GLU A 65 -12.95 -5.06 -24.48
C GLU A 65 -11.69 -5.92 -24.55
N GLU A 66 -10.51 -5.30 -24.37
CA GLU A 66 -9.22 -6.00 -24.34
C GLU A 66 -9.16 -7.04 -23.22
N LEU A 67 -9.69 -6.75 -22.04
CA LEU A 67 -9.75 -7.71 -20.94
C LEU A 67 -10.60 -8.94 -21.25
N GLN A 68 -11.73 -8.78 -21.95
CA GLN A 68 -12.63 -9.88 -22.30
C GLN A 68 -12.00 -10.85 -23.30
N LEU A 69 -11.06 -10.39 -24.12
CA LEU A 69 -10.34 -11.22 -25.10
C LEU A 69 -9.29 -12.12 -24.44
N ILE A 70 -8.85 -11.80 -23.23
CA ILE A 70 -7.82 -12.58 -22.55
C ILE A 70 -8.50 -13.76 -21.83
N LYS A 71 -8.21 -14.99 -22.27
CA LYS A 71 -8.51 -16.19 -21.48
C LYS A 71 -7.71 -16.13 -20.19
N ARG A 72 -8.35 -15.79 -19.07
CA ARG A 72 -7.70 -15.70 -17.77
C ARG A 72 -8.34 -16.66 -16.75
N PRO A 73 -7.55 -17.22 -15.81
CA PRO A 73 -8.01 -18.23 -14.86
C PRO A 73 -8.66 -17.62 -13.59
N HIS A 74 -9.48 -16.58 -13.72
CA HIS A 74 -10.20 -15.94 -12.61
C HIS A 74 -11.67 -16.37 -12.56
N ASN A 75 -12.32 -16.15 -11.41
CA ASN A 75 -13.77 -16.23 -11.34
C ASN A 75 -14.39 -15.07 -12.15
N LYS A 76 -15.19 -15.42 -13.17
CA LYS A 76 -15.85 -14.45 -14.06
C LYS A 76 -16.74 -13.47 -13.28
N ASP A 77 -17.46 -13.95 -12.28
CA ASP A 77 -18.37 -13.12 -11.49
C ASP A 77 -17.61 -12.07 -10.68
N ASN A 78 -16.46 -12.45 -10.09
CA ASN A 78 -15.63 -11.51 -9.35
C ASN A 78 -14.96 -10.49 -10.28
N MET A 79 -14.59 -10.88 -11.49
CA MET A 79 -14.08 -9.94 -12.49
C MET A 79 -15.15 -8.93 -12.91
N ASP A 80 -16.38 -9.38 -13.19
CA ASP A 80 -17.47 -8.49 -13.59
C ASP A 80 -17.85 -7.53 -12.45
N LYS A 81 -17.91 -8.02 -11.20
CA LYS A 81 -18.08 -7.19 -9.99
C LYS A 81 -16.99 -6.12 -9.87
N LEU A 82 -15.72 -6.52 -10.04
CA LEU A 82 -14.58 -5.59 -9.97
C LEU A 82 -14.70 -4.49 -11.04
N ILE A 83 -14.98 -4.86 -12.29
CA ILE A 83 -15.10 -3.91 -13.40
C ILE A 83 -16.27 -2.93 -13.14
N SER A 84 -17.42 -3.44 -12.67
CA SER A 84 -18.57 -2.59 -12.34
C SER A 84 -18.24 -1.60 -11.23
N GLU A 85 -17.68 -2.07 -10.11
CA GLU A 85 -17.38 -1.21 -8.97
C GLU A 85 -16.31 -0.16 -9.34
N LEU A 86 -15.29 -0.52 -10.14
CA LEU A 86 -14.31 0.43 -10.65
C LEU A 86 -14.95 1.48 -11.55
N TYR A 87 -15.84 1.09 -12.46
CA TYR A 87 -16.55 2.00 -13.36
C TYR A 87 -17.43 2.99 -12.58
N ASP A 88 -18.26 2.48 -11.68
CA ASP A 88 -19.19 3.29 -10.88
C ASP A 88 -18.42 4.25 -9.96
N SER A 89 -17.37 3.76 -9.31
CA SER A 89 -16.50 4.58 -8.49
C SER A 89 -15.86 5.70 -9.31
N TYR A 90 -15.24 5.37 -10.44
CA TYR A 90 -14.57 6.35 -11.30
C TYR A 90 -15.55 7.30 -11.98
N ASN A 91 -16.84 7.02 -12.06
CA ASN A 91 -17.83 7.99 -12.53
C ASN A 91 -18.18 9.03 -11.47
N VAL A 92 -18.20 8.66 -10.19
CA VAL A 92 -18.59 9.56 -9.08
C VAL A 92 -17.40 10.29 -8.46
N VAL A 93 -16.22 9.67 -8.37
CA VAL A 93 -15.00 10.30 -7.85
C VAL A 93 -14.68 11.55 -8.64
N LYS A 94 -14.39 12.69 -7.99
CA LYS A 94 -13.93 13.89 -8.70
C LYS A 94 -12.48 13.73 -9.15
N ASP A 95 -12.09 14.37 -10.25
CA ASP A 95 -10.77 14.17 -10.85
C ASP A 95 -9.61 14.37 -9.86
N TYR A 96 -9.67 15.46 -9.07
CA TYR A 96 -8.67 15.78 -8.05
C TYR A 96 -8.60 14.78 -6.87
N HIS A 97 -9.57 13.87 -6.74
CA HIS A 97 -9.57 12.79 -5.75
C HIS A 97 -9.08 11.45 -6.31
N ILE A 98 -8.89 11.31 -7.64
CA ILE A 98 -8.56 10.01 -8.25
C ILE A 98 -7.25 9.46 -7.68
N ASP A 99 -6.22 10.29 -7.51
CA ASP A 99 -4.94 9.82 -6.99
C ASP A 99 -5.06 9.25 -5.56
N LYS A 100 -5.76 9.99 -4.68
CA LYS A 100 -6.01 9.52 -3.31
C LYS A 100 -6.87 8.26 -3.28
N PHE A 101 -7.91 8.18 -4.12
CA PHE A 101 -8.76 6.99 -4.22
C PHE A 101 -7.97 5.76 -4.66
N ARG A 102 -7.08 5.90 -5.66
CA ARG A 102 -6.18 4.83 -6.10
C ARG A 102 -5.27 4.35 -4.99
N GLY A 103 -4.70 5.28 -4.21
CA GLY A 103 -3.89 4.97 -3.03
C GLY A 103 -4.68 4.17 -1.98
N LEU A 104 -5.87 4.66 -1.63
CA LEU A 104 -6.75 4.00 -0.65
C LEU A 104 -7.13 2.58 -1.07
N ILE A 105 -7.46 2.34 -2.34
CA ILE A 105 -7.74 0.98 -2.82
C ILE A 105 -6.55 0.05 -2.52
N PHE A 106 -5.33 0.51 -2.83
CA PHE A 106 -4.14 -0.30 -2.61
C PHE A 106 -3.87 -0.56 -1.12
N GLU A 107 -3.99 0.47 -0.28
CA GLU A 107 -3.91 0.34 1.18
C GLU A 107 -4.92 -0.67 1.70
N TYR A 108 -6.18 -0.62 1.24
CA TYR A 108 -7.23 -1.55 1.66
C TYR A 108 -7.00 -2.99 1.21
N VAL A 109 -6.42 -3.20 0.02
CA VAL A 109 -6.06 -4.54 -0.45
C VAL A 109 -5.07 -5.17 0.52
N MET A 110 -4.03 -4.42 0.92
CA MET A 110 -2.99 -4.93 1.84
C MET A 110 -3.45 -4.98 3.30
N GLU A 111 -4.28 -4.05 3.74
CA GLU A 111 -4.91 -4.06 5.07
C GLU A 111 -5.66 -5.36 5.31
N ASN A 112 -6.49 -5.79 4.35
CA ASN A 112 -7.27 -7.01 4.46
C ASN A 112 -6.41 -8.27 4.64
N HIS A 113 -5.21 -8.28 4.07
CA HIS A 113 -4.24 -9.36 4.26
C HIS A 113 -3.58 -9.30 5.64
N TYR A 114 -3.02 -8.15 6.00
CA TYR A 114 -2.13 -8.04 7.16
C TYR A 114 -2.85 -7.89 8.51
N LYS A 115 -4.09 -7.39 8.54
CA LYS A 115 -4.80 -7.04 9.79
C LYS A 115 -4.97 -8.21 10.78
N HIS A 116 -4.93 -9.44 10.29
CA HIS A 116 -5.09 -10.66 11.10
C HIS A 116 -3.78 -11.40 11.37
N MET A 117 -2.66 -10.94 10.81
CA MET A 117 -1.37 -11.63 10.93
C MET A 117 -0.58 -11.25 12.19
N TYR A 118 -0.96 -10.17 12.86
CA TYR A 118 -0.20 -9.59 13.96
C TYR A 118 -1.05 -9.34 15.19
N ASN A 119 -0.41 -9.38 16.36
CA ASN A 119 -1.05 -9.03 17.63
C ASN A 119 -1.43 -7.55 17.70
N ARG A 120 -0.64 -6.70 17.02
CA ARG A 120 -0.93 -5.28 16.83
C ARG A 120 -0.81 -4.97 15.35
N PHE A 121 -1.83 -4.36 14.79
CA PHE A 121 -1.85 -3.91 13.42
C PHE A 121 -2.45 -2.51 13.37
N SER A 122 -1.92 -1.67 12.49
CA SER A 122 -2.44 -0.35 12.21
C SER A 122 -2.06 0.06 10.80
N LYS A 123 -2.83 0.99 10.23
CA LYS A 123 -2.52 1.63 8.95
C LYS A 123 -2.43 3.14 9.11
N GLY A 124 -1.70 3.80 8.21
CA GLY A 124 -1.58 5.27 8.19
C GLY A 124 -1.21 5.87 9.55
N CYS A 125 -0.34 5.20 10.30
CA CYS A 125 -0.12 5.47 11.71
C CYS A 125 1.29 5.95 12.00
N LYS A 126 1.44 6.60 13.14
CA LYS A 126 2.76 6.85 13.74
C LYS A 126 3.25 5.59 14.44
N VAL A 127 4.56 5.33 14.34
CA VAL A 127 5.23 4.25 15.06
C VAL A 127 5.96 4.84 16.26
N ILE A 128 5.74 4.28 17.43
CA ILE A 128 6.38 4.68 18.69
C ILE A 128 7.11 3.47 19.26
N ILE A 129 8.43 3.58 19.47
CA ILE A 129 9.27 2.52 20.03
C ILE A 129 9.90 3.05 21.32
N ASN A 130 9.69 2.35 22.44
CA ASN A 130 10.16 2.73 23.77
C ASN A 130 9.82 4.20 24.12
N GLY A 131 8.59 4.61 23.82
CA GLY A 131 8.09 5.97 24.06
C GLY A 131 8.55 7.04 23.06
N THR A 132 9.42 6.71 22.10
CA THR A 132 9.92 7.66 21.10
C THR A 132 9.16 7.52 19.78
N GLU A 133 8.51 8.61 19.33
CA GLU A 133 7.91 8.69 17.99
C GLU A 133 9.00 8.64 16.93
N ILE A 134 8.89 7.69 16.01
CA ILE A 134 9.77 7.58 14.85
C ILE A 134 9.33 8.60 13.81
N LYS A 135 10.23 9.51 13.45
CA LYS A 135 9.98 10.56 12.46
C LYS A 135 11.25 10.93 11.71
N TYR A 136 11.09 11.34 10.46
CA TYR A 136 12.08 12.05 9.68
C TYR A 136 11.74 13.55 9.70
N LEU A 137 12.71 14.36 10.11
CA LEU A 137 12.62 15.82 10.11
C LEU A 137 13.60 16.38 9.08
N CYS A 138 13.08 17.10 8.10
CA CYS A 138 13.86 17.83 7.12
C CYS A 138 14.04 19.27 7.62
N VAL A 139 15.28 19.67 7.88
CA VAL A 139 15.59 21.01 8.40
C VAL A 139 15.32 22.10 7.35
N GLU A 140 15.44 21.78 6.06
CA GLU A 140 15.32 22.73 4.96
C GLU A 140 13.88 22.95 4.49
N ASP A 141 13.00 21.96 4.65
CA ASP A 141 11.61 22.01 4.16
C ASP A 141 10.70 21.12 5.02
N GLU A 142 9.91 21.75 5.89
CA GLU A 142 8.99 21.05 6.80
C GLU A 142 7.93 20.22 6.05
N ASN A 143 7.61 20.56 4.79
CA ASN A 143 6.66 19.78 3.99
C ASN A 143 7.22 18.41 3.61
N LYS A 144 8.54 18.20 3.77
CA LYS A 144 9.19 16.90 3.59
C LYS A 144 9.22 16.07 4.86
N ASN A 145 8.77 16.58 6.01
CA ASN A 145 8.69 15.80 7.24
C ASN A 145 7.80 14.56 7.04
N ARG A 146 8.17 13.45 7.68
CA ARG A 146 7.43 12.18 7.61
C ARG A 146 7.40 11.55 8.99
N ASN A 147 6.24 11.08 9.41
CA ASN A 147 6.05 10.39 10.68
C ASN A 147 5.00 9.28 10.62
N THR A 148 4.55 8.92 9.42
CA THR A 148 3.53 7.90 9.20
C THR A 148 4.05 6.78 8.33
N ILE A 149 3.52 5.58 8.55
CA ILE A 149 3.69 4.43 7.69
C ILE A 149 2.32 3.93 7.24
N ASP A 150 2.21 3.47 5.99
CA ASP A 150 0.93 3.02 5.43
C ASP A 150 0.45 1.70 6.06
N ILE A 151 1.36 0.74 6.28
CA ILE A 151 1.09 -0.54 6.96
C ILE A 151 2.08 -0.75 8.10
N ALA A 152 1.57 -1.04 9.30
CA ALA A 152 2.37 -1.44 10.46
C ALA A 152 1.78 -2.69 11.13
N GLY A 153 2.58 -3.75 11.19
CA GLY A 153 2.25 -5.01 11.86
C GLY A 153 3.32 -5.38 12.88
N TYR A 154 2.91 -5.79 14.08
CA TYR A 154 3.82 -6.14 15.16
C TYR A 154 3.38 -7.38 15.95
N SER A 155 4.32 -8.31 16.06
CA SER A 155 4.32 -9.46 16.96
C SER A 155 5.76 -9.70 17.44
N ARG A 156 5.94 -10.38 18.58
CA ARG A 156 7.30 -10.66 19.11
C ARG A 156 8.19 -11.44 18.13
N THR A 157 7.61 -12.32 17.32
CA THR A 157 8.35 -13.13 16.34
C THR A 157 8.58 -12.40 15.02
N LYS A 158 7.68 -11.48 14.65
CA LYS A 158 7.73 -10.80 13.35
C LYS A 158 7.07 -9.43 13.40
N SER A 159 7.75 -8.43 12.86
CA SER A 159 7.19 -7.10 12.60
C SER A 159 7.40 -6.72 11.14
N GLU A 160 6.41 -6.08 10.54
CA GLU A 160 6.46 -5.61 9.16
C GLU A 160 5.94 -4.18 9.04
N PHE A 161 6.66 -3.35 8.30
CA PHE A 161 6.34 -1.94 8.07
C PHE A 161 6.49 -1.63 6.59
N TYR A 162 5.45 -1.09 5.95
CA TYR A 162 5.50 -0.78 4.53
C TYR A 162 4.91 0.57 4.16
N GLU A 163 5.61 1.28 3.29
CA GLU A 163 5.04 2.38 2.52
C GLU A 163 4.52 1.83 1.18
N LEU A 164 3.28 2.18 0.84
CA LEU A 164 2.58 1.75 -0.35
C LEU A 164 2.47 2.92 -1.34
N LYS A 165 2.81 2.68 -2.61
CA LYS A 165 2.54 3.62 -3.70
C LYS A 165 2.05 2.88 -4.92
N VAL A 166 0.96 3.37 -5.53
CA VAL A 166 0.35 2.76 -6.72
C VAL A 166 1.38 2.53 -7.82
N GLY A 167 2.19 3.55 -8.12
CA GLY A 167 3.36 3.44 -8.99
C GLY A 167 4.64 3.90 -8.30
N PRO A 168 5.82 3.52 -8.83
CA PRO A 168 7.11 3.85 -8.23
C PRO A 168 7.35 5.36 -8.06
N ASP A 169 6.82 6.19 -8.96
CA ASP A 169 7.06 7.64 -8.94
C ASP A 169 6.58 8.34 -7.67
N GLY A 170 5.66 7.71 -6.92
CA GLY A 170 5.22 8.20 -5.61
C GLY A 170 6.27 8.07 -4.49
N PHE A 171 7.34 7.29 -4.69
CA PHE A 171 8.45 7.20 -3.75
C PHE A 171 9.38 8.40 -3.94
N LYS A 172 9.55 9.17 -2.86
CA LYS A 172 10.41 10.36 -2.75
C LYS A 172 11.51 10.11 -1.73
N ASP A 173 12.56 10.91 -1.74
CA ASP A 173 13.71 10.80 -0.83
C ASP A 173 13.29 10.79 0.64
N ASN A 174 12.37 11.67 1.04
CA ASN A 174 11.89 11.75 2.41
C ASN A 174 11.19 10.47 2.91
N VAL A 175 10.58 9.71 2.00
CA VAL A 175 10.02 8.38 2.33
C VAL A 175 11.15 7.43 2.68
N ILE A 176 12.19 7.36 1.83
CA ILE A 176 13.28 6.40 2.01
C ILE A 176 14.08 6.72 3.27
N LYS A 177 14.33 8.01 3.54
CA LYS A 177 14.94 8.48 4.79
C LYS A 177 14.15 8.04 6.03
N TYR A 178 12.83 8.23 6.00
CA TYR A 178 11.95 7.78 7.09
C TYR A 178 12.02 6.26 7.31
N LEU A 179 11.91 5.47 6.22
CA LEU A 179 11.97 4.01 6.31
C LEU A 179 13.32 3.52 6.84
N ASN A 180 14.42 4.17 6.46
CA ASN A 180 15.75 3.84 6.98
C ASN A 180 15.88 4.14 8.48
N ILE A 181 15.34 5.26 8.95
CA ILE A 181 15.31 5.59 10.39
C ILE A 181 14.47 4.53 11.13
N LEU A 182 13.28 4.22 10.63
CA LEU A 182 12.42 3.19 11.23
C LEU A 182 13.11 1.84 11.30
N ASN A 183 13.73 1.39 10.20
CA ASN A 183 14.45 0.13 10.15
C ASN A 183 15.62 0.09 11.14
N LYS A 184 16.42 1.16 11.20
CA LYS A 184 17.54 1.28 12.12
C LYS A 184 17.07 1.16 13.57
N VAL A 185 16.12 1.99 13.99
CA VAL A 185 15.63 2.01 15.37
C VAL A 185 14.96 0.69 15.74
N ALA A 186 14.15 0.11 14.85
CA ALA A 186 13.49 -1.17 15.10
C ALA A 186 14.48 -2.34 15.24
N CYS A 187 15.56 -2.35 14.45
CA CYS A 187 16.61 -3.36 14.55
C CYS A 187 17.46 -3.17 15.81
N GLU A 188 17.87 -1.95 16.13
CA GLU A 188 18.67 -1.63 17.32
C GLU A 188 17.94 -1.99 18.61
N ASN A 189 16.63 -1.75 18.67
CA ASN A 189 15.79 -2.11 19.82
C ASN A 189 15.29 -3.56 19.79
N ARG A 190 15.64 -4.34 18.76
CA ARG A 190 15.25 -5.76 18.60
C ARG A 190 13.76 -5.99 18.89
N ILE A 191 12.90 -5.17 18.30
CA ILE A 191 11.47 -5.16 18.63
C ILE A 191 10.79 -6.52 18.38
N SER A 192 11.34 -7.30 17.45
CA SER A 192 10.95 -8.67 17.12
C SER A 192 12.14 -9.49 16.65
N GLU A 193 12.00 -10.82 16.63
CA GLU A 193 13.01 -11.74 16.07
C GLU A 193 13.31 -11.43 14.59
N LYS A 194 12.26 -11.09 13.83
CA LYS A 194 12.39 -10.67 12.42
C LYS A 194 11.65 -9.36 12.18
N THR A 195 12.39 -8.31 11.86
CA THR A 195 11.85 -7.01 11.44
C THR A 195 12.02 -6.82 9.95
N ILE A 196 10.96 -6.38 9.27
CA ILE A 196 10.96 -6.03 7.86
C ILE A 196 10.45 -4.60 7.71
N VAL A 197 11.19 -3.78 6.97
CA VAL A 197 10.75 -2.45 6.55
C VAL A 197 10.89 -2.37 5.04
N GLY A 198 9.87 -1.88 4.33
CA GLY A 198 9.89 -1.96 2.87
C GLY A 198 8.99 -1.00 2.12
N CYS A 199 9.07 -1.11 0.80
CA CYS A 199 8.29 -0.38 -0.19
C CYS A 199 7.44 -1.37 -1.01
N MET A 200 6.16 -1.04 -1.19
CA MET A 200 5.23 -1.82 -1.99
C MET A 200 4.69 -1.01 -3.18
N THR A 201 4.61 -1.63 -4.35
CA THR A 201 3.99 -1.02 -5.54
C THR A 201 3.19 -2.00 -6.38
N LEU A 202 2.12 -1.50 -7.01
CA LEU A 202 1.33 -2.26 -8.00
C LEU A 202 2.04 -2.41 -9.34
N GLU A 203 3.21 -1.81 -9.50
CA GLU A 203 4.07 -1.97 -10.66
C GLU A 203 5.13 -3.06 -10.44
N THR A 204 6.06 -3.26 -11.38
CA THR A 204 7.07 -4.32 -11.24
C THR A 204 8.15 -3.93 -10.22
N LYS A 205 8.68 -4.91 -9.48
CA LYS A 205 9.81 -4.72 -8.56
C LYS A 205 11.04 -4.10 -9.26
N ASN A 206 11.25 -4.40 -10.54
CA ASN A 206 12.35 -3.80 -11.30
C ASN A 206 12.16 -2.29 -11.50
N LYS A 207 10.95 -1.84 -11.85
CA LYS A 207 10.67 -0.39 -11.97
C LYS A 207 10.82 0.32 -10.62
N LEU A 208 10.41 -0.32 -9.52
CA LEU A 208 10.67 0.19 -8.17
C LEU A 208 12.17 0.32 -7.91
N LYS A 209 12.97 -0.73 -8.18
CA LYS A 209 14.43 -0.68 -8.03
C LYS A 209 15.07 0.45 -8.83
N ILE A 210 14.66 0.64 -10.09
CA ILE A 210 15.17 1.72 -10.95
C ILE A 210 14.86 3.08 -10.31
N LYS A 211 13.61 3.29 -9.88
CA LYS A 211 13.22 4.53 -9.21
C LYS A 211 14.04 4.79 -7.95
N LEU A 212 14.23 3.79 -7.09
CA LEU A 212 14.98 3.95 -5.84
C LEU A 212 16.48 4.16 -6.05
N ARG A 213 17.06 3.75 -7.19
CA ARG A 213 18.45 4.10 -7.53
C ARG A 213 18.62 5.56 -7.94
N MET A 214 17.56 6.20 -8.45
CA MET A 214 17.56 7.61 -8.80
C MET A 214 17.36 8.52 -7.59
N ILE A 215 16.83 7.96 -6.50
CA ILE A 215 16.80 8.61 -5.21
C ILE A 215 18.17 8.31 -4.59
N GLU A 216 19.00 9.30 -4.32
CA GLU A 216 20.36 9.14 -3.79
C GLU A 216 20.38 8.67 -2.32
N GLU A 217 19.43 7.82 -1.93
CA GLU A 217 19.25 7.26 -0.60
C GLU A 217 19.44 5.75 -0.62
N ASP A 218 20.15 5.22 0.37
CA ASP A 218 20.39 3.79 0.47
C ASP A 218 19.09 3.03 0.73
N SER A 219 18.64 2.22 -0.23
CA SER A 219 17.46 1.36 -0.12
C SER A 219 17.83 -0.13 0.02
N SER A 220 19.11 -0.46 0.19
CA SER A 220 19.62 -1.84 0.20
C SER A 220 19.07 -2.69 1.35
N LYS A 221 18.72 -2.06 2.47
CA LYS A 221 18.16 -2.71 3.66
C LYS A 221 16.63 -2.78 3.65
N LEU A 222 15.98 -2.21 2.64
CA LEU A 222 14.53 -2.18 2.53
C LEU A 222 14.02 -3.35 1.68
N GLU A 223 12.94 -3.98 2.12
CA GLU A 223 12.25 -4.96 1.30
C GLU A 223 11.48 -4.27 0.16
N LEU A 224 11.67 -4.75 -1.07
CA LEU A 224 11.03 -4.19 -2.25
C LEU A 224 10.04 -5.21 -2.83
N LEU A 225 8.77 -4.84 -2.87
CA LEU A 225 7.68 -5.70 -3.33
C LEU A 225 6.96 -5.03 -4.50
N GLY A 226 7.04 -5.66 -5.67
CA GLY A 226 6.23 -5.29 -6.81
C GLY A 226 5.00 -6.19 -6.92
N ARG A 227 4.22 -5.96 -7.97
CA ARG A 227 2.98 -6.68 -8.27
C ARG A 227 3.08 -8.20 -8.13
N ASN A 228 4.16 -8.82 -8.60
CA ASN A 228 4.30 -10.27 -8.55
C ASN A 228 4.50 -10.78 -7.12
N GLU A 229 5.32 -10.08 -6.32
CA GLU A 229 5.50 -10.39 -4.91
C GLU A 229 4.20 -10.18 -4.13
N LEU A 230 3.47 -9.09 -4.40
CA LEU A 230 2.16 -8.82 -3.79
C LEU A 230 1.13 -9.91 -4.14
N MET A 231 1.07 -10.36 -5.40
CA MET A 231 0.22 -11.48 -5.79
C MET A 231 0.57 -12.77 -5.04
N ASN A 232 1.86 -13.00 -4.77
CA ASN A 232 2.29 -14.17 -4.01
C ASN A 232 1.90 -14.04 -2.53
N ILE A 233 2.02 -12.85 -1.94
CA ILE A 233 1.57 -12.55 -0.57
C ILE A 233 0.07 -12.86 -0.43
N LEU A 234 -0.77 -12.32 -1.31
CA LEU A 234 -2.22 -12.49 -1.24
C LEU A 234 -2.70 -13.93 -1.46
N LYS A 235 -1.96 -14.76 -2.20
CA LYS A 235 -2.29 -16.18 -2.41
C LYS A 235 -2.12 -17.03 -1.15
N HIS A 236 -1.27 -16.60 -0.21
CA HIS A 236 -0.98 -17.34 1.01
C HIS A 236 -1.68 -16.71 2.23
N SER A 237 -2.71 -15.88 2.00
CA SER A 237 -3.59 -15.43 3.07
C SER A 237 -4.18 -16.65 3.79
N PRO A 238 -4.13 -16.72 5.13
CA PRO A 238 -5.01 -17.62 5.85
C PRO A 238 -6.45 -17.22 5.46
N LEU A 239 -7.19 -18.18 4.92
CA LEU A 239 -8.63 -18.01 4.69
C LEU A 239 -9.25 -17.57 6.03
N ILE A 240 -9.96 -16.45 6.01
CA ILE A 240 -10.79 -15.98 7.12
C ILE A 240 -11.93 -16.98 7.31
#